data_AF-A0A2P8FDU0-F1
#
_entry.id   AF-A0A2P8FDU0-F1
#
_cell.length_a   1.000
_cell.length_b   1.000
_cell.length_c   1.000
_cell.angle_alpha   90.00
_cell.angle_beta   90.00
_cell.angle_gamma   90.00
#
_symmetry.space_group_name_H-M   'P 1'
#
loop_
_entity.id
_entity.type
_entity.pdbx_description
1 polymer ?
#
loop_
_entity_poly.entity_id
_entity_poly.type
_entity_poly.pdbx_seq_one_letter_code
_entity_poly.pdbx_strand_id
1 'polypeptide(L)'
;MSSNPKNYPWWLPWLFTLSFILITFLPRSVDDTMFMDGVTYAAIARNMSEGIGSFWRPFFAHSFWLPYDNGPYFSGHPPLQFGLQSLLFRIFGDTSAVENGYNLLILTGYIFLIVKIWQKLLGPASSFRAFGWLPVLCWYAIVIVYYSIPNNFLDSTMGLFCLASCYFQLMYLKEESTQKQRVLWLLLAGICIILAFLTKGPVGLYPLAFSAIYAISTPYYSLSKMFRPTFMMLAMIAVGIACILAYTPAREFMTTYFNGQVVQALLQKREKAGTGWAAHFTLISELFRNLLPHLATCAALYGLSFGLKWKITRERAISENIILTALVAASGIVPMLVSIKQYPHYLLPALPFVALLFALLLVQRIAFIMAFKRQLTIIALSIGTLVCWGATFRKLTTIPPDVHSANAKQLRTLVPSAAMIGICHDLFQRADIHANFQRYHHLSLSTGTDSLKYVLADSACLPQFDMKGDSIVTLHGGYFLVIQNP
;
A
#
# COMPACT_ATOMS: atom_id res chain seq x y z
N MET A 1 -37.26 -10.53 20.17
CA MET A 1 -36.94 -9.55 21.21
C MET A 1 -36.63 -8.22 20.54
N SER A 2 -37.55 -7.27 20.67
CA SER A 2 -37.56 -5.96 20.01
C SER A 2 -36.88 -4.88 20.85
N SER A 3 -35.57 -5.00 21.08
CA SER A 3 -34.80 -3.82 21.48
C SER A 3 -34.74 -2.89 20.27
N ASN A 4 -35.53 -1.81 20.31
CA ASN A 4 -35.68 -0.87 19.21
C ASN A 4 -34.28 -0.34 18.79
N PRO A 5 -33.76 -0.69 17.59
CA PRO A 5 -32.40 -0.35 17.16
C PRO A 5 -32.18 1.17 16.96
N LYS A 6 -33.22 1.98 17.14
CA LYS A 6 -33.23 3.44 16.94
C LYS A 6 -32.34 4.23 17.91
N ASN A 7 -31.97 3.69 19.07
CA ASN A 7 -31.23 4.46 20.08
C ASN A 7 -29.73 4.09 20.20
N TYR A 8 -29.19 3.18 19.40
CA TYR A 8 -27.75 2.90 19.45
C TYR A 8 -26.95 4.06 18.81
N PRO A 9 -25.87 4.57 19.43
CA PRO A 9 -25.04 5.61 18.81
C PRO A 9 -24.21 5.03 17.66
N TRP A 10 -24.79 4.92 16.46
CA TRP A 10 -24.16 4.30 15.29
C TRP A 10 -22.89 5.01 14.79
N TRP A 11 -22.65 6.24 15.25
CA TRP A 11 -21.40 6.97 15.02
C TRP A 11 -20.24 6.46 15.90
N LEU A 12 -20.52 5.81 17.04
CA LEU A 12 -19.50 5.42 18.01
C LEU A 12 -18.55 4.31 17.50
N PRO A 13 -19.01 3.24 16.83
CA PRO A 13 -18.11 2.27 16.22
C PRO A 13 -17.23 2.89 15.12
N TRP A 14 -17.76 3.87 14.38
CA TRP A 14 -16.98 4.65 13.42
C TRP A 14 -15.91 5.49 14.10
N LEU A 15 -16.27 6.19 15.18
CA LEU A 15 -15.31 6.97 15.97
C LEU A 15 -14.17 6.10 16.51
N PHE A 16 -14.50 4.92 17.05
CA PHE A 16 -13.50 3.94 17.48
C PHE A 16 -12.60 3.51 16.32
N THR A 17 -13.19 3.14 15.18
CA THR A 17 -12.43 2.67 13.99
C THR A 17 -11.48 3.75 13.46
N LEU A 18 -11.95 4.99 13.34
CA LEU A 18 -11.12 6.11 12.91
C LEU A 18 -10.03 6.43 13.94
N SER A 19 -10.35 6.41 15.23
CA SER A 19 -9.35 6.61 16.29
C SER A 19 -8.29 5.53 16.29
N PHE A 20 -8.66 4.27 16.01
CA PHE A 20 -7.72 3.16 15.85
C PHE A 20 -6.77 3.37 14.66
N ILE A 21 -7.30 3.86 13.52
CA ILE A 21 -6.50 4.20 12.34
C ILE A 21 -5.45 5.26 12.66
N LEU A 22 -5.83 6.28 13.44
CA LEU A 22 -4.96 7.40 13.78
C LEU A 22 -3.78 7.02 14.68
N ILE A 23 -3.83 5.88 15.41
CA ILE A 23 -2.71 5.39 16.24
C ILE A 23 -1.41 5.27 15.43
N THR A 24 -1.50 4.89 14.16
CA THR A 24 -0.33 4.69 13.30
C THR A 24 -0.24 5.76 12.22
N PHE A 25 -1.36 6.17 11.64
CA PHE A 25 -1.33 7.12 10.53
C PHE A 25 -0.86 8.52 10.97
N LEU A 26 -1.32 9.01 12.13
CA LEU A 26 -1.00 10.37 12.57
C LEU A 26 0.46 10.53 13.00
N PRO A 27 1.06 9.67 13.85
CA PRO A 27 2.48 9.79 14.18
C PRO A 27 3.39 9.73 12.95
N ARG A 28 3.07 8.86 11.99
CA ARG A 28 3.79 8.74 10.72
C ARG A 28 3.65 9.95 9.80
N SER A 29 2.57 10.70 9.95
CA SER A 29 2.37 11.94 9.19
C SER A 29 3.18 13.11 9.75
N VAL A 30 3.76 12.95 10.94
CA VAL A 30 4.52 13.99 11.65
C VAL A 30 5.99 13.62 11.77
N ASP A 31 6.32 12.33 11.82
CA ASP A 31 7.70 11.89 11.81
C ASP A 31 8.36 12.06 10.43
N ASP A 32 9.69 12.21 10.44
CA ASP A 32 10.49 12.22 9.21
C ASP A 32 10.75 10.80 8.68
N THR A 33 10.14 9.77 9.29
CA THR A 33 10.47 8.37 9.04
C THR A 33 9.50 7.74 8.04
N MET A 34 10.02 7.43 6.87
CA MET A 34 9.32 6.63 5.88
C MET A 34 10.25 5.52 5.42
N PHE A 35 9.68 4.34 5.16
CA PHE A 35 10.43 3.24 4.61
C PHE A 35 11.10 3.69 3.30
N MET A 36 12.33 3.23 3.12
CA MET A 36 13.23 3.72 2.09
C MET A 36 12.62 3.69 0.68
N ASP A 37 11.85 2.66 0.29
CA ASP A 37 11.13 2.63 -0.99
C ASP A 37 10.17 3.80 -1.13
N GLY A 38 9.37 4.07 -0.10
CA GLY A 38 8.41 5.18 -0.10
C GLY A 38 9.09 6.53 -0.27
N VAL A 39 10.24 6.72 0.40
CA VAL A 39 11.07 7.93 0.26
C VAL A 39 11.63 8.06 -1.15
N THR A 40 12.12 6.95 -1.72
CA THR A 40 12.67 6.92 -3.08
C THR A 40 11.60 7.27 -4.11
N TYR A 41 10.40 6.71 -3.97
CA TYR A 41 9.26 7.01 -4.83
C TYR A 41 8.80 8.47 -4.70
N ALA A 42 8.78 9.00 -3.48
CA ALA A 42 8.48 10.40 -3.23
C ALA A 42 9.53 11.33 -3.88
N ALA A 43 10.82 11.02 -3.76
CA ALA A 43 11.88 11.80 -4.36
C ALA A 43 11.84 11.76 -5.90
N ILE A 44 11.53 10.61 -6.52
CA ILE A 44 11.29 10.52 -7.96
C ILE A 44 10.09 11.40 -8.37
N ALA A 45 8.99 11.34 -7.61
CA ALA A 45 7.81 12.18 -7.85
C ALA A 45 8.13 13.68 -7.74
N ARG A 46 8.90 14.09 -6.72
CA ARG A 46 9.37 15.46 -6.55
C ARG A 46 10.25 15.90 -7.71
N ASN A 47 11.27 15.11 -8.08
CA ASN A 47 12.13 15.40 -9.23
C ASN A 47 11.31 15.60 -10.51
N MET A 48 10.34 14.72 -10.77
CA MET A 48 9.42 14.85 -11.91
C MET A 48 8.55 16.12 -11.85
N SER A 49 8.21 16.57 -10.64
CA SER A 49 7.47 17.82 -10.42
C SER A 49 8.31 19.06 -10.78
N GLU A 50 9.61 19.00 -10.51
CA GLU A 50 10.62 20.04 -10.77
C GLU A 50 11.15 20.03 -12.22
N GLY A 51 10.68 19.10 -13.05
CA GLY A 51 11.13 18.94 -14.44
C GLY A 51 12.40 18.09 -14.60
N ILE A 52 12.86 17.45 -13.53
CA ILE A 52 13.99 16.52 -13.55
C ILE A 52 13.47 15.11 -13.88
N GLY A 53 13.71 14.68 -15.12
CA GLY A 53 13.14 13.45 -15.67
C GLY A 53 11.72 13.65 -16.21
N SER A 54 11.03 12.55 -16.52
CA SER A 54 9.66 12.58 -17.06
C SER A 54 8.88 11.33 -16.64
N PHE A 55 7.58 11.28 -16.94
CA PHE A 55 6.74 10.12 -16.63
C PHE A 55 7.32 8.79 -17.16
N TRP A 56 7.87 8.77 -18.38
CA TRP A 56 8.47 7.56 -18.97
C TRP A 56 10.00 7.48 -18.83
N ARG A 57 10.61 8.46 -18.15
CA ARG A 57 12.03 8.45 -17.77
C ARG A 57 12.15 9.03 -16.36
N PRO A 58 11.59 8.35 -15.34
CA PRO A 58 11.60 8.86 -13.97
C PRO A 58 13.04 8.89 -13.46
N PHE A 59 13.42 9.98 -12.79
CA PHE A 59 14.79 10.18 -12.32
C PHE A 59 14.84 10.16 -10.79
N PHE A 60 15.67 9.29 -10.23
CA PHE A 60 15.95 9.27 -8.80
C PHE A 60 17.21 10.09 -8.49
N ALA A 61 18.37 9.64 -8.93
CA ALA A 61 19.67 10.29 -8.71
C ALA A 61 20.65 9.84 -9.80
N HIS A 62 21.84 10.45 -9.86
CA HIS A 62 22.89 10.07 -10.81
C HIS A 62 23.52 8.70 -10.51
N SER A 63 23.25 8.17 -9.33
CA SER A 63 23.75 6.91 -8.83
C SER A 63 22.69 6.23 -7.99
N PHE A 64 22.78 4.90 -7.91
CA PHE A 64 21.82 4.09 -7.19
C PHE A 64 22.52 2.93 -6.49
N TRP A 65 22.05 2.52 -5.33
CA TRP A 65 22.66 1.42 -4.57
C TRP A 65 22.37 0.05 -5.21
N LEU A 66 21.35 -0.07 -6.07
CA LEU A 66 21.02 -1.35 -6.69
C LEU A 66 21.99 -1.67 -7.83
N PRO A 67 22.74 -2.78 -7.76
CA PRO A 67 23.79 -3.10 -8.74
C PRO A 67 23.27 -3.38 -10.15
N TYR A 68 21.95 -3.57 -10.30
CA TYR A 68 21.29 -3.95 -11.55
C TYR A 68 20.44 -2.80 -12.15
N ASP A 69 20.35 -1.63 -11.50
CA ASP A 69 19.56 -0.48 -11.99
C ASP A 69 20.45 0.77 -12.03
N ASN A 70 21.51 0.70 -12.86
CA ASN A 70 22.46 1.78 -13.13
C ASN A 70 22.15 2.53 -14.43
N GLY A 71 20.89 2.48 -14.86
CA GLY A 71 20.44 3.17 -16.07
C GLY A 71 20.32 4.69 -15.86
N PRO A 72 20.16 5.46 -16.94
CA PRO A 72 19.98 6.93 -16.86
C PRO A 72 18.64 7.36 -16.24
N TYR A 73 17.72 6.41 -16.01
CA TYR A 73 16.43 6.62 -15.37
C TYR A 73 16.06 5.39 -14.55
N PHE A 74 15.24 5.57 -13.53
CA PHE A 74 14.74 4.50 -12.68
C PHE A 74 13.77 3.63 -13.47
N SER A 75 14.11 2.36 -13.68
CA SER A 75 13.27 1.42 -14.42
C SER A 75 12.64 0.35 -13.53
N GLY A 76 12.76 0.53 -12.21
CA GLY A 76 12.40 -0.47 -11.23
C GLY A 76 10.90 -0.79 -11.17
N HIS A 77 10.04 0.20 -11.42
CA HIS A 77 8.59 0.03 -11.36
C HIS A 77 7.88 0.95 -12.37
N PRO A 78 6.69 0.56 -12.88
CA PRO A 78 5.89 1.43 -13.73
C PRO A 78 5.54 2.76 -13.05
N PRO A 79 5.43 3.87 -13.79
CA PRO A 79 5.61 5.20 -13.22
C PRO A 79 4.34 5.86 -12.68
N LEU A 80 3.18 5.19 -12.64
CA LEU A 80 1.91 5.87 -12.37
C LEU A 80 1.87 6.52 -10.98
N GLN A 81 2.30 5.83 -9.92
CA GLN A 81 2.31 6.43 -8.58
C GLN A 81 3.20 7.67 -8.54
N PHE A 82 4.38 7.62 -9.18
CA PHE A 82 5.29 8.77 -9.24
C PHE A 82 4.62 9.93 -9.98
N GLY A 83 3.95 9.65 -11.10
CA GLY A 83 3.19 10.63 -11.85
C GLY A 83 2.09 11.28 -11.01
N LEU A 84 1.25 10.48 -10.34
CA LEU A 84 0.16 10.98 -9.51
C LEU A 84 0.67 11.83 -8.33
N GLN A 85 1.71 11.37 -7.65
CA GLN A 85 2.30 12.09 -6.54
C GLN A 85 3.04 13.36 -7.03
N SER A 86 3.65 13.34 -8.22
CA SER A 86 4.28 14.53 -8.83
C SER A 86 3.27 15.66 -9.08
N LEU A 87 2.01 15.34 -9.40
CA LEU A 87 0.96 16.35 -9.56
C LEU A 87 0.69 17.08 -8.26
N LEU A 88 0.70 16.38 -7.12
CA LEU A 88 0.52 17.02 -5.82
C LEU A 88 1.73 17.88 -5.45
N PHE A 89 2.95 17.43 -5.74
CA PHE A 89 4.16 18.26 -5.55
C PHE A 89 4.12 19.52 -6.41
N ARG A 90 3.63 19.45 -7.66
CA ARG A 90 3.47 20.64 -8.52
C ARG A 90 2.48 21.66 -7.95
N ILE A 91 1.43 21.18 -7.28
CA ILE A 91 0.36 22.04 -6.73
C ILE A 91 0.74 22.62 -5.37
N PHE A 92 1.34 21.81 -4.49
CA PHE A 92 1.55 22.13 -3.07
C PHE A 92 3.02 22.38 -2.69
N GLY A 93 3.96 22.17 -3.61
CA GLY A 93 5.39 22.36 -3.41
C GLY A 93 6.11 21.16 -2.78
N ASP A 94 7.44 21.25 -2.67
CA ASP A 94 8.31 20.21 -2.10
C ASP A 94 8.26 20.23 -0.56
N THR A 95 7.36 19.44 0.02
CA THR A 95 7.29 19.21 1.47
C THR A 95 6.90 17.77 1.78
N SER A 96 7.33 17.27 2.94
CA SER A 96 6.91 15.96 3.45
C SER A 96 5.39 15.85 3.66
N ALA A 97 4.71 16.99 3.87
CA ALA A 97 3.25 17.05 3.99
C ALA A 97 2.54 16.61 2.70
N VAL A 98 3.14 16.81 1.52
CA VAL A 98 2.57 16.35 0.25
C VAL A 98 2.55 14.83 0.15
N GLU A 99 3.62 14.18 0.62
CA GLU A 99 3.71 12.72 0.68
C GLU A 99 2.65 12.14 1.62
N ASN A 100 2.49 12.75 2.79
CA ASN A 100 1.47 12.37 3.76
C ASN A 100 0.05 12.64 3.23
N GLY A 101 -0.14 13.74 2.51
CA GLY A 101 -1.38 14.06 1.80
C GLY A 101 -1.73 13.00 0.75
N TYR A 102 -0.75 12.54 -0.04
CA TYR A 102 -0.93 11.44 -0.98
C TYR A 102 -1.38 10.16 -0.28
N ASN A 103 -0.68 9.76 0.80
CA ASN A 103 -1.02 8.57 1.59
C ASN A 103 -2.43 8.68 2.21
N LEU A 104 -2.85 9.88 2.62
CA LEU A 104 -4.19 10.14 3.16
C LEU A 104 -5.28 9.98 2.08
N LEU A 105 -5.01 10.43 0.86
CA LEU A 105 -5.91 10.22 -0.28
C LEU A 105 -6.08 8.73 -0.58
N ILE A 106 -4.98 7.97 -0.58
CA ILE A 106 -5.03 6.51 -0.77
C ILE A 106 -5.83 5.84 0.36
N LEU A 107 -5.55 6.18 1.62
CA LEU A 107 -6.29 5.66 2.78
C LEU A 107 -7.79 5.94 2.68
N THR A 108 -8.16 7.18 2.38
CA THR A 108 -9.56 7.60 2.25
C THR A 108 -10.25 6.88 1.09
N GLY A 109 -9.55 6.70 -0.03
CA GLY A 109 -10.02 5.91 -1.16
C GLY A 109 -10.33 4.46 -0.78
N TYR A 110 -9.45 3.82 0.00
CA TYR A 110 -9.69 2.46 0.51
C TYR A 110 -10.91 2.41 1.42
N ILE A 111 -11.00 3.30 2.42
CA ILE A 111 -12.14 3.35 3.34
C ILE A 111 -13.45 3.50 2.54
N PHE A 112 -13.48 4.45 1.60
CA PHE A 112 -14.64 4.68 0.73
C PHE A 112 -15.02 3.41 -0.05
N LEU A 113 -14.06 2.80 -0.76
CA LEU A 113 -14.34 1.64 -1.60
C LEU A 113 -14.70 0.39 -0.79
N ILE A 114 -14.04 0.13 0.34
CA ILE A 114 -14.40 -0.97 1.25
C ILE A 114 -15.85 -0.82 1.71
N VAL A 115 -16.25 0.38 2.13
CA VAL A 115 -17.63 0.67 2.55
C VAL A 115 -18.61 0.50 1.40
N LYS A 116 -18.28 0.98 0.21
CA LYS A 116 -19.15 0.86 -0.97
C LYS A 116 -19.31 -0.58 -1.41
N ILE A 117 -18.24 -1.38 -1.42
CA ILE A 117 -18.29 -2.80 -1.71
C ILE A 117 -19.12 -3.52 -0.64
N TRP A 118 -18.87 -3.28 0.65
CA TRP A 118 -19.67 -3.84 1.75
C TRP A 118 -21.16 -3.60 1.56
N GLN A 119 -21.55 -2.34 1.34
CA GLN A 119 -22.94 -1.96 1.13
C GLN A 119 -23.56 -2.64 -0.10
N LYS A 120 -22.78 -2.83 -1.16
CA LYS A 120 -23.23 -3.44 -2.41
C LYS A 120 -23.34 -4.95 -2.34
N LEU A 121 -22.43 -5.61 -1.61
CA LEU A 121 -22.48 -7.05 -1.35
C LEU A 121 -23.78 -7.41 -0.61
N LEU A 122 -24.12 -6.67 0.46
CA LEU A 122 -25.29 -6.96 1.30
C LEU A 122 -26.64 -6.54 0.69
N GLY A 123 -26.66 -5.55 -0.21
CA GLY A 123 -27.87 -5.12 -0.91
C GLY A 123 -28.89 -4.38 -0.04
N PRO A 124 -29.81 -3.59 -0.62
CA PRO A 124 -30.54 -2.55 0.09
C PRO A 124 -31.43 -3.02 1.24
N ALA A 125 -31.92 -4.25 1.19
CA ALA A 125 -32.78 -4.84 2.21
C ALA A 125 -32.03 -5.23 3.51
N SER A 126 -30.71 -5.38 3.46
CA SER A 126 -29.93 -5.83 4.62
C SER A 126 -29.66 -4.68 5.60
N SER A 127 -30.08 -4.84 6.85
CA SER A 127 -29.79 -3.89 7.94
C SER A 127 -28.29 -3.86 8.30
N PHE A 128 -27.54 -4.93 7.97
CA PHE A 128 -26.11 -5.02 8.22
C PHE A 128 -25.26 -4.08 7.34
N ARG A 129 -25.86 -3.43 6.34
CA ARG A 129 -25.20 -2.36 5.55
C ARG A 129 -24.66 -1.22 6.42
N ALA A 130 -25.30 -0.94 7.55
CA ALA A 130 -24.87 0.09 8.50
C ALA A 130 -23.51 -0.22 9.17
N PHE A 131 -23.07 -1.48 9.14
CA PHE A 131 -21.83 -1.94 9.77
C PHE A 131 -20.59 -1.71 8.88
N GLY A 132 -20.59 -0.71 8.01
CA GLY A 132 -19.45 -0.41 7.12
C GLY A 132 -18.14 -0.12 7.86
N TRP A 133 -18.19 0.23 9.15
CA TRP A 133 -17.02 0.39 10.02
C TRP A 133 -16.29 -0.93 10.25
N LEU A 134 -17.01 -2.07 10.29
CA LEU A 134 -16.45 -3.37 10.63
C LEU A 134 -15.43 -3.88 9.60
N PRO A 135 -15.72 -3.91 8.28
CA PRO A 135 -14.70 -4.32 7.30
C PRO A 135 -13.52 -3.33 7.24
N VAL A 136 -13.74 -2.04 7.52
CA VAL A 136 -12.64 -1.05 7.61
C VAL A 136 -11.75 -1.34 8.83
N LEU A 137 -12.34 -1.61 9.99
CA LEU A 137 -11.62 -2.02 11.19
C LEU A 137 -10.86 -3.32 10.96
N CYS A 138 -11.50 -4.34 10.38
CA CYS A 138 -10.85 -5.60 10.03
C CYS A 138 -9.70 -5.39 9.06
N TRP A 139 -9.82 -4.48 8.10
CA TRP A 139 -8.75 -4.19 7.14
C TRP A 139 -7.56 -3.52 7.82
N TYR A 140 -7.80 -2.44 8.56
CA TYR A 140 -6.72 -1.67 9.17
C TYR A 140 -6.06 -2.37 10.38
N ALA A 141 -6.76 -3.31 11.01
CA ALA A 141 -6.20 -4.17 12.07
C ALA A 141 -5.14 -5.16 11.57
N ILE A 142 -4.95 -5.29 10.26
CA ILE A 142 -3.89 -6.11 9.67
C ILE A 142 -2.59 -5.31 9.66
N VAL A 143 -1.51 -5.87 10.22
CA VAL A 143 -0.22 -5.16 10.41
C VAL A 143 0.34 -4.60 9.11
N ILE A 144 0.27 -5.39 8.04
CA ILE A 144 0.69 -4.97 6.71
C ILE A 144 -0.03 -3.69 6.25
N VAL A 145 -1.32 -3.51 6.57
CA VAL A 145 -2.09 -2.33 6.14
C VAL A 145 -1.63 -1.08 6.88
N TYR A 146 -1.60 -1.13 8.21
CA TYR A 146 -1.22 0.06 8.99
C TYR A 146 0.22 0.48 8.72
N TYR A 147 1.08 -0.47 8.29
CA TYR A 147 2.46 -0.19 7.93
C TYR A 147 2.57 0.35 6.50
N SER A 148 1.96 -0.31 5.50
CA SER A 148 2.21 -0.01 4.09
C SER A 148 1.64 1.34 3.63
N ILE A 149 0.45 1.70 4.11
CA ILE A 149 -0.24 2.93 3.70
C ILE A 149 0.57 4.20 4.05
N PRO A 150 0.98 4.44 5.31
CA PRO A 150 1.78 5.62 5.65
C PRO A 150 3.22 5.55 5.10
N ASN A 151 3.69 4.39 4.67
CA ASN A 151 5.03 4.22 4.10
C ASN A 151 5.08 4.38 2.56
N ASN A 152 4.02 4.90 1.93
CA ASN A 152 3.96 5.22 0.50
C ASN A 152 4.30 4.04 -0.44
N PHE A 153 3.89 2.83 -0.09
CA PHE A 153 4.17 1.65 -0.91
C PHE A 153 3.37 1.66 -2.21
N LEU A 154 4.01 1.24 -3.31
CA LEU A 154 3.36 1.05 -4.63
C LEU A 154 2.14 0.14 -4.58
N ASP A 155 2.17 -0.88 -3.71
CA ASP A 155 1.06 -1.81 -3.51
C ASP A 155 -0.21 -1.11 -3.00
N SER A 156 -0.05 0.01 -2.31
CA SER A 156 -1.16 0.80 -1.77
C SER A 156 -1.94 1.45 -2.91
N THR A 157 -1.24 2.13 -3.81
CA THR A 157 -1.87 2.74 -4.99
C THR A 157 -2.42 1.68 -5.95
N MET A 158 -1.65 0.62 -6.22
CA MET A 158 -2.10 -0.48 -7.07
C MET A 158 -3.35 -1.15 -6.50
N GLY A 159 -3.34 -1.47 -5.21
CA GLY A 159 -4.44 -2.14 -4.55
C GLY A 159 -5.71 -1.29 -4.50
N LEU A 160 -5.60 0.04 -4.42
CA LEU A 160 -6.73 0.95 -4.53
C LEU A 160 -7.40 0.83 -5.91
N PHE A 161 -6.61 0.82 -6.99
CA PHE A 161 -7.14 0.63 -8.35
C PHE A 161 -7.71 -0.77 -8.56
N CYS A 162 -7.09 -1.81 -8.01
CA CYS A 162 -7.65 -3.17 -8.03
C CYS A 162 -9.02 -3.21 -7.33
N LEU A 163 -9.13 -2.59 -6.16
CA LEU A 163 -10.37 -2.51 -5.40
C LEU A 163 -11.46 -1.74 -6.15
N ALA A 164 -11.10 -0.63 -6.80
CA ALA A 164 -11.99 0.15 -7.63
C ALA A 164 -12.51 -0.66 -8.83
N SER A 165 -11.63 -1.44 -9.48
CA SER A 165 -12.03 -2.33 -10.57
C SER A 165 -13.06 -3.37 -10.10
N CYS A 166 -12.80 -4.04 -8.97
CA CYS A 166 -13.75 -4.99 -8.40
C CYS A 166 -15.08 -4.32 -8.01
N TYR A 167 -15.05 -3.08 -7.51
CA TYR A 167 -16.26 -2.31 -7.21
C TYR A 167 -17.10 -2.05 -8.47
N PHE A 168 -16.48 -1.58 -9.57
CA PHE A 168 -17.20 -1.33 -10.82
C PHE A 168 -17.73 -2.62 -11.45
N GLN A 169 -16.99 -3.73 -11.38
CA GLN A 169 -17.50 -5.04 -11.79
C GLN A 169 -18.71 -5.45 -10.94
N LEU A 170 -18.66 -5.25 -9.62
CA LEU A 170 -19.80 -5.53 -8.74
C LEU A 170 -21.02 -4.66 -9.06
N MET A 171 -20.82 -3.39 -9.46
CA MET A 171 -21.90 -2.50 -9.93
C MET A 171 -22.56 -3.04 -11.20
N TYR A 172 -21.78 -3.58 -12.14
CA TYR A 172 -22.30 -4.23 -13.35
C TYR A 172 -23.07 -5.52 -13.04
N LEU A 173 -22.51 -6.39 -12.21
CA LEU A 173 -23.00 -7.75 -11.94
C LEU A 173 -24.27 -7.80 -11.11
N LYS A 174 -24.48 -6.82 -10.20
CA LYS A 174 -25.70 -6.71 -9.39
C LYS A 174 -26.90 -6.10 -10.15
N GLU A 175 -26.75 -5.84 -11.45
CA GLU A 175 -27.83 -5.52 -12.40
C GLU A 175 -28.77 -4.33 -12.07
N GLU A 176 -28.41 -3.45 -11.13
CA GLU A 176 -29.22 -2.27 -10.75
C GLU A 176 -29.09 -1.06 -11.71
N SER A 177 -28.46 -1.23 -12.87
CA SER A 177 -28.05 -0.13 -13.75
C SER A 177 -28.63 -0.26 -15.16
N THR A 178 -28.88 0.87 -15.81
CA THR A 178 -29.26 0.93 -17.23
C THR A 178 -28.17 0.33 -18.13
N GLN A 179 -28.51 -0.09 -19.36
CA GLN A 179 -27.55 -0.69 -20.29
C GLN A 179 -26.32 0.21 -20.57
N LYS A 180 -26.51 1.53 -20.68
CA LYS A 180 -25.41 2.49 -20.87
C LYS A 180 -24.47 2.53 -19.66
N GLN A 181 -25.03 2.60 -18.45
CA GLN A 181 -24.25 2.57 -17.20
C GLN A 181 -23.48 1.27 -17.05
N ARG A 182 -24.08 0.13 -17.44
CA ARG A 182 -23.42 -1.18 -17.41
C ARG A 182 -22.15 -1.22 -18.24
N VAL A 183 -22.18 -0.68 -19.46
CA VAL A 183 -20.98 -0.59 -20.31
C VAL A 183 -19.94 0.33 -19.67
N LEU A 184 -20.35 1.50 -19.16
CA LEU A 184 -19.46 2.44 -18.49
C LEU A 184 -18.73 1.77 -17.30
N TRP A 185 -19.42 0.98 -16.49
CA TRP A 185 -18.80 0.27 -15.37
C TRP A 185 -17.70 -0.70 -15.82
N LEU A 186 -17.88 -1.40 -16.93
CA LEU A 186 -16.86 -2.31 -17.45
C LEU A 186 -15.66 -1.57 -18.05
N LEU A 187 -15.90 -0.44 -18.70
CA LEU A 187 -14.82 0.43 -19.19
C LEU A 187 -14.00 0.98 -18.02
N LEU A 188 -14.67 1.51 -16.99
CA LEU A 188 -14.02 1.99 -15.77
C LEU A 188 -13.26 0.87 -15.05
N ALA A 189 -13.81 -0.34 -14.98
CA ALA A 189 -13.12 -1.50 -14.42
C ALA A 189 -11.84 -1.84 -15.19
N GLY A 190 -11.88 -1.82 -16.53
CA GLY A 190 -10.72 -2.04 -17.39
C GLY A 190 -9.67 -0.94 -17.27
N ILE A 191 -10.09 0.33 -17.22
CA ILE A 191 -9.21 1.48 -16.96
C ILE A 191 -8.49 1.30 -15.62
N CYS A 192 -9.21 0.96 -14.55
CA CYS A 192 -8.59 0.70 -13.25
C CYS A 192 -7.56 -0.44 -13.29
N ILE A 193 -7.77 -1.49 -14.08
CA ILE A 193 -6.78 -2.56 -14.25
C ILE A 193 -5.51 -2.04 -14.95
N ILE A 194 -5.67 -1.20 -15.99
CA ILE A 194 -4.52 -0.54 -16.65
C ILE A 194 -3.76 0.34 -15.66
N LEU A 195 -4.47 1.11 -14.83
CA LEU A 195 -3.85 1.97 -13.81
C LEU A 195 -3.11 1.15 -12.74
N ALA A 196 -3.69 0.03 -12.29
CA ALA A 196 -3.01 -0.91 -11.39
C ALA A 196 -1.73 -1.48 -12.04
N PHE A 197 -1.82 -1.90 -13.31
CA PHE A 197 -0.67 -2.37 -14.08
C PHE A 197 0.42 -1.30 -14.23
N LEU A 198 0.06 -0.05 -14.52
CA LEU A 198 0.99 1.08 -14.60
C LEU A 198 1.52 1.56 -13.25
N THR A 199 1.06 0.98 -12.14
CA THR A 199 1.61 1.25 -10.79
C THR A 199 2.70 0.25 -10.40
N LYS A 200 2.42 -1.06 -10.54
CA LYS A 200 3.37 -2.10 -10.09
C LYS A 200 3.47 -3.32 -11.01
N GLY A 201 2.85 -3.29 -12.18
CA GLY A 201 2.97 -4.31 -13.20
C GLY A 201 1.91 -5.43 -13.12
N PRO A 202 2.24 -6.64 -13.60
CA PRO A 202 1.27 -7.72 -13.84
C PRO A 202 0.46 -8.18 -12.62
N VAL A 203 0.94 -7.97 -11.41
CA VAL A 203 0.22 -8.31 -10.16
C VAL A 203 -1.11 -7.56 -10.07
N GLY A 204 -1.22 -6.37 -10.67
CA GLY A 204 -2.45 -5.59 -10.74
C GLY A 204 -3.55 -6.17 -11.63
N LEU A 205 -3.31 -7.29 -12.33
CA LEU A 205 -4.26 -7.89 -13.26
C LEU A 205 -5.27 -8.84 -12.60
N TYR A 206 -5.10 -9.19 -11.31
CA TYR A 206 -5.98 -10.13 -10.62
C TYR A 206 -7.49 -9.79 -10.68
N PRO A 207 -7.94 -8.51 -10.75
CA PRO A 207 -9.36 -8.18 -10.86
C PRO A 207 -10.03 -8.78 -12.11
N LEU A 208 -9.28 -9.20 -13.13
CA LEU A 208 -9.83 -9.93 -14.28
C LEU A 208 -10.55 -11.24 -13.87
N ALA A 209 -10.13 -11.86 -12.77
CA ALA A 209 -10.76 -13.07 -12.25
C ALA A 209 -12.10 -12.79 -11.56
N PHE A 210 -12.40 -11.55 -11.17
CA PHE A 210 -13.54 -11.22 -10.31
C PHE A 210 -14.89 -11.62 -10.94
N SER A 211 -15.10 -11.32 -12.23
CA SER A 211 -16.35 -11.68 -12.92
C SER A 211 -16.58 -13.20 -13.00
N ALA A 212 -15.52 -13.98 -13.22
CA ALA A 212 -15.59 -15.44 -13.21
C ALA A 212 -15.85 -15.98 -11.80
N ILE A 213 -15.14 -15.46 -10.80
CA ILE A 213 -15.33 -15.82 -9.39
C ILE A 213 -16.75 -15.50 -8.92
N TYR A 214 -17.31 -14.35 -9.32
CA TYR A 214 -18.69 -14.00 -9.02
C TYR A 214 -19.69 -15.00 -9.60
N ALA A 215 -19.48 -15.41 -10.85
CA ALA A 215 -20.34 -16.40 -11.51
C ALA A 215 -20.27 -17.77 -10.84
N ILE A 216 -19.11 -18.18 -10.34
CA ILE A 216 -18.92 -19.48 -9.65
C ILE A 216 -19.48 -19.44 -8.22
N SER A 217 -19.33 -18.32 -7.51
CA SER A 217 -19.73 -18.18 -6.11
C SER A 217 -21.21 -17.85 -5.92
N THR A 218 -21.89 -17.36 -6.96
CA THR A 218 -23.31 -16.95 -6.88
C THR A 218 -24.20 -18.02 -7.52
N PRO A 219 -24.98 -18.82 -6.74
CA PRO A 219 -25.67 -20.01 -7.24
C PRO A 219 -26.67 -19.78 -8.38
N TYR A 220 -27.21 -18.56 -8.49
CA TYR A 220 -28.25 -18.20 -9.47
C TYR A 220 -27.67 -17.49 -10.70
N TYR A 221 -26.35 -17.32 -10.77
CA TYR A 221 -25.69 -16.62 -11.86
C TYR A 221 -25.15 -17.62 -12.87
N SER A 222 -25.50 -17.46 -14.15
CA SER A 222 -25.00 -18.34 -15.21
C SER A 222 -23.54 -18.02 -15.53
N LEU A 223 -22.69 -19.05 -15.64
CA LEU A 223 -21.29 -18.92 -16.06
C LEU A 223 -21.14 -18.20 -17.41
N SER A 224 -22.09 -18.40 -18.33
CA SER A 224 -22.08 -17.71 -19.64
C SER A 224 -22.06 -16.18 -19.53
N LYS A 225 -22.64 -15.63 -18.45
CA LYS A 225 -22.69 -14.18 -18.24
C LYS A 225 -21.34 -13.57 -17.86
N MET A 226 -20.32 -14.38 -17.54
CA MET A 226 -18.97 -13.89 -17.24
C MET A 226 -18.19 -13.48 -18.51
N PHE A 227 -18.52 -14.03 -19.68
CA PHE A 227 -17.71 -13.80 -20.89
C PHE A 227 -17.74 -12.35 -21.34
N ARG A 228 -18.90 -11.70 -21.32
CA ARG A 228 -19.05 -10.30 -21.72
C ARG A 228 -18.19 -9.34 -20.88
N PRO A 229 -18.31 -9.30 -19.53
CA PRO A 229 -17.50 -8.40 -18.72
C PRO A 229 -15.99 -8.69 -18.87
N THR A 230 -15.59 -9.96 -18.88
CA THR A 230 -14.18 -10.34 -19.07
C THR A 230 -13.65 -9.89 -20.43
N PHE A 231 -14.39 -10.15 -21.52
CA PHE A 231 -13.99 -9.74 -22.86
C PHE A 231 -13.85 -8.21 -22.98
N MET A 232 -14.81 -7.45 -22.45
CA MET A 232 -14.76 -5.98 -22.49
C MET A 232 -13.57 -5.42 -21.70
N MET A 233 -13.26 -5.97 -20.52
CA MET A 233 -12.08 -5.55 -19.75
C MET A 233 -10.78 -5.94 -20.47
N LEU A 234 -10.69 -7.14 -21.05
CA LEU A 234 -9.52 -7.56 -21.84
C LEU A 234 -9.32 -6.67 -23.07
N ALA A 235 -10.40 -6.33 -23.79
CA ALA A 235 -10.35 -5.40 -24.91
C ALA A 235 -9.84 -4.02 -24.48
N MET A 236 -10.32 -3.51 -23.34
CA MET A 236 -9.84 -2.23 -22.79
C MET A 236 -8.35 -2.29 -22.47
N ILE A 237 -7.89 -3.35 -21.82
CA ILE A 237 -6.46 -3.57 -21.50
C ILE A 237 -5.62 -3.66 -22.78
N ALA A 238 -6.07 -4.42 -23.77
CA ALA A 238 -5.38 -4.57 -25.04
C ALA A 238 -5.22 -3.23 -25.76
N VAL A 239 -6.28 -2.42 -25.81
CA VAL A 239 -6.24 -1.05 -26.36
C VAL A 239 -5.27 -0.18 -25.55
N GLY A 240 -5.34 -0.21 -24.23
CA GLY A 240 -4.45 0.55 -23.36
C GLY A 240 -2.97 0.20 -23.57
N ILE A 241 -2.64 -1.09 -23.62
CA ILE A 241 -1.29 -1.58 -23.90
C ILE A 241 -0.85 -1.16 -25.32
N ALA A 242 -1.72 -1.28 -26.32
CA ALA A 242 -1.39 -0.84 -27.69
C ALA A 242 -1.08 0.66 -27.73
N CYS A 243 -1.84 1.51 -27.03
CA CYS A 243 -1.56 2.94 -26.91
C CYS A 243 -0.22 3.21 -26.22
N ILE A 244 0.11 2.48 -25.15
CA ILE A 244 1.41 2.58 -24.46
C ILE A 244 2.54 2.21 -25.41
N LEU A 245 2.44 1.10 -26.14
CA LEU A 245 3.50 0.62 -27.04
C LEU A 245 3.64 1.46 -28.32
N ALA A 246 2.60 2.20 -28.70
CA ALA A 246 2.63 3.14 -29.82
C ALA A 246 3.50 4.38 -29.52
N TYR A 247 3.66 4.75 -28.25
CA TYR A 247 4.49 5.88 -27.83
C TYR A 247 5.93 5.43 -27.52
N THR A 248 6.91 5.87 -28.33
CA THR A 248 8.29 5.36 -28.26
C THR A 248 8.92 5.43 -26.86
N PRO A 249 8.85 6.56 -26.11
CA PRO A 249 9.42 6.61 -24.75
C PRO A 249 8.76 5.63 -23.78
N ALA A 250 7.44 5.41 -23.90
CA ALA A 250 6.74 4.44 -23.08
C ALA A 250 7.13 3.00 -23.44
N ARG A 251 7.25 2.70 -24.74
CA ARG A 251 7.71 1.39 -25.21
C ARG A 251 9.11 1.07 -24.68
N GLU A 252 10.07 1.98 -24.83
CA GLU A 252 11.42 1.83 -24.31
C GLU A 252 11.42 1.54 -22.80
N PHE A 253 10.71 2.37 -22.04
CA PHE A 253 10.58 2.21 -20.60
C PHE A 253 9.99 0.83 -20.22
N MET A 254 8.87 0.45 -20.85
CA MET A 254 8.18 -0.80 -20.53
C MET A 254 9.01 -2.03 -20.91
N THR A 255 9.77 -1.97 -22.00
CA THR A 255 10.71 -3.04 -22.38
C THR A 255 11.83 -3.17 -21.34
N THR A 256 12.44 -2.07 -20.91
CA THR A 256 13.48 -2.07 -19.86
C THR A 256 12.93 -2.61 -18.55
N TYR A 257 11.78 -2.11 -18.10
CA TYR A 257 11.10 -2.59 -16.89
C TYR A 257 10.78 -4.09 -16.99
N PHE A 258 10.14 -4.54 -18.07
CA PHE A 258 9.70 -5.93 -18.19
C PHE A 258 10.88 -6.90 -18.19
N ASN A 259 11.94 -6.60 -18.96
CA ASN A 259 13.13 -7.43 -19.03
C ASN A 259 13.93 -7.41 -17.73
N GLY A 260 14.06 -6.24 -17.09
CA GLY A 260 14.83 -6.07 -15.86
C GLY A 260 14.11 -6.62 -14.62
N GLN A 261 12.80 -6.41 -14.51
CA GLN A 261 12.01 -6.77 -13.32
C GLN A 261 11.30 -8.10 -13.47
N VAL A 262 10.42 -8.22 -14.48
CA VAL A 262 9.51 -9.37 -14.59
C VAL A 262 10.29 -10.61 -14.99
N VAL A 263 11.07 -10.54 -16.07
CA VAL A 263 11.83 -11.68 -16.58
C VAL A 263 12.90 -12.11 -15.58
N GLN A 264 13.70 -11.19 -15.04
CA GLN A 264 14.74 -11.57 -14.06
C GLN A 264 14.17 -12.12 -12.74
N ALA A 265 12.99 -11.65 -12.29
CA ALA A 265 12.34 -12.23 -11.12
C ALA A 265 11.87 -13.67 -11.37
N LEU A 266 11.32 -13.96 -12.55
CA LEU A 266 10.93 -15.32 -12.96
C LEU A 266 12.15 -16.24 -13.11
N LEU A 267 13.27 -15.70 -13.62
CA LEU A 267 14.56 -16.41 -13.69
C LEU A 267 15.28 -16.52 -12.32
N GLN A 268 14.67 -16.05 -11.23
CA GLN A 268 15.24 -16.07 -9.88
C GLN A 268 16.61 -15.37 -9.78
N LYS A 269 16.83 -14.31 -10.56
CA LYS A 269 18.05 -13.48 -10.57
C LYS A 269 17.90 -12.17 -9.78
N ARG A 270 16.79 -12.00 -9.06
CA ARG A 270 16.51 -10.85 -8.18
C ARG A 270 16.40 -11.32 -6.72
N GLU A 271 16.06 -10.39 -5.82
CA GLU A 271 15.86 -10.69 -4.40
C GLU A 271 14.97 -11.91 -4.18
N LYS A 272 15.36 -12.74 -3.22
CA LYS A 272 14.68 -14.00 -2.86
C LYS A 272 14.24 -13.91 -1.42
N ALA A 273 13.03 -14.36 -1.12
CA ALA A 273 12.54 -14.48 0.26
C ALA A 273 13.21 -15.62 1.04
N GLY A 274 13.89 -16.52 0.34
CA GLY A 274 14.60 -17.66 0.92
C GLY A 274 15.18 -18.58 -0.16
N THR A 275 15.70 -19.72 0.26
CA THR A 275 16.20 -20.78 -0.63
C THR A 275 15.25 -21.98 -0.61
N GLY A 276 15.11 -22.65 -1.76
CA GLY A 276 14.28 -23.86 -1.88
C GLY A 276 12.77 -23.62 -2.00
N TRP A 277 12.00 -24.72 -2.03
CA TRP A 277 10.56 -24.72 -2.36
C TRP A 277 9.69 -24.02 -1.29
N ALA A 278 10.11 -24.03 -0.03
CA ALA A 278 9.38 -23.37 1.06
C ALA A 278 9.27 -21.85 0.87
N ALA A 279 10.20 -21.22 0.14
CA ALA A 279 10.18 -19.77 -0.13
C ALA A 279 8.95 -19.32 -0.94
N HIS A 280 8.27 -20.25 -1.62
CA HIS A 280 7.01 -19.99 -2.33
C HIS A 280 5.80 -19.81 -1.39
N PHE A 281 5.91 -20.24 -0.13
CA PHE A 281 4.82 -20.19 0.85
C PHE A 281 5.01 -19.12 1.94
N THR A 282 6.03 -18.27 1.80
CA THR A 282 6.34 -17.20 2.75
C THR A 282 5.15 -16.24 2.90
N LEU A 283 4.50 -15.85 1.80
CA LEU A 283 3.32 -14.98 1.84
C LEU A 283 2.15 -15.62 2.59
N ILE A 284 1.93 -16.92 2.47
CA ILE A 284 0.86 -17.61 3.19
C ILE A 284 1.16 -17.61 4.69
N SER A 285 2.40 -17.92 5.07
CA SER A 285 2.83 -17.88 6.47
C SER A 285 2.64 -16.48 7.07
N GLU A 286 3.01 -15.45 6.30
CA GLU A 286 2.87 -14.06 6.71
C GLU A 286 1.40 -13.66 6.84
N LEU A 287 0.54 -14.10 5.91
CA LEU A 287 -0.91 -13.90 5.98
C LEU A 287 -1.47 -14.48 7.28
N PHE A 288 -1.16 -15.73 7.63
CA PHE A 288 -1.68 -16.34 8.86
C PHE A 288 -1.21 -15.63 10.13
N ARG A 289 0.05 -15.18 10.19
CA ARG A 289 0.57 -14.37 11.32
C ARG A 289 -0.23 -13.09 11.49
N ASN A 290 -0.52 -12.42 10.38
CA ASN A 290 -1.27 -11.18 10.35
C ASN A 290 -2.76 -11.36 10.66
N LEU A 291 -3.33 -12.54 10.39
CA LEU A 291 -4.74 -12.86 10.63
C LEU A 291 -5.02 -13.48 12.00
N LEU A 292 -4.00 -13.74 12.81
CA LEU A 292 -4.17 -14.36 14.13
C LEU A 292 -5.20 -13.60 15.01
N PRO A 293 -5.21 -12.25 15.09
CA PRO A 293 -6.21 -11.52 15.86
C PRO A 293 -7.64 -11.74 15.34
N HIS A 294 -7.83 -11.79 14.03
CA HIS A 294 -9.13 -12.02 13.39
C HIS A 294 -9.62 -13.45 13.60
N LEU A 295 -8.72 -14.43 13.45
CA LEU A 295 -9.00 -15.84 13.70
C LEU A 295 -9.38 -16.08 15.18
N ALA A 296 -8.63 -15.49 16.11
CA ALA A 296 -8.94 -15.56 17.55
C ALA A 296 -10.30 -14.92 17.86
N THR A 297 -10.59 -13.75 17.28
CA THR A 297 -11.88 -13.06 17.45
C THR A 297 -13.04 -13.89 16.89
N CYS A 298 -12.87 -14.48 15.71
CA CYS A 298 -13.84 -15.41 15.13
C CYS A 298 -14.08 -16.61 16.04
N ALA A 299 -13.02 -17.30 16.46
CA ALA A 299 -13.11 -18.47 17.32
C ALA A 299 -13.81 -18.15 18.65
N ALA A 300 -13.45 -17.04 19.30
CA ALA A 300 -14.05 -16.59 20.55
C ALA A 300 -15.55 -16.29 20.38
N LEU A 301 -15.93 -15.52 19.34
CA LEU A 301 -17.33 -15.15 19.12
C LEU A 301 -18.21 -16.33 18.72
N TYR A 302 -17.68 -17.27 17.93
CA TYR A 302 -18.40 -18.50 17.60
C TYR A 302 -18.52 -19.43 18.81
N GLY A 303 -17.46 -19.59 19.61
CA GLY A 303 -17.48 -20.37 20.85
C GLY A 303 -18.47 -19.82 21.88
N LEU A 304 -18.48 -18.49 22.08
CA LEU A 304 -19.45 -17.81 22.94
C LEU A 304 -20.88 -17.98 22.44
N SER A 305 -21.10 -17.80 21.14
CA SER A 305 -22.41 -17.99 20.51
C SER A 305 -22.94 -19.40 20.70
N PHE A 306 -22.07 -20.40 20.64
CA PHE A 306 -22.42 -21.80 20.86
C PHE A 306 -22.70 -22.09 22.34
N GLY A 307 -21.78 -21.72 23.24
CA GLY A 307 -21.92 -21.96 24.68
C GLY A 307 -23.13 -21.26 25.31
N LEU A 308 -23.42 -20.03 24.87
CA LEU A 308 -24.57 -19.25 25.34
C LEU A 308 -25.85 -19.49 24.52
N LYS A 309 -25.84 -20.44 23.58
CA LYS A 309 -26.99 -20.84 22.75
C LYS A 309 -27.70 -19.66 22.07
N TRP A 310 -26.93 -18.74 21.50
CA TRP A 310 -27.49 -17.56 20.82
C TRP A 310 -28.31 -17.96 19.59
N LYS A 311 -29.55 -17.48 19.51
CA LYS A 311 -30.44 -17.68 18.36
C LYS A 311 -30.15 -16.63 17.28
N ILE A 312 -29.16 -16.89 16.43
CA ILE A 312 -28.78 -16.01 15.33
C ILE A 312 -29.35 -16.57 14.02
N THR A 313 -30.26 -15.81 13.40
CA THR A 313 -30.77 -16.15 12.07
C THR A 313 -29.72 -15.82 11.01
N ARG A 314 -29.32 -16.83 10.24
CA ARG A 314 -28.36 -16.66 9.15
C ARG A 314 -29.00 -15.88 8.01
N GLU A 315 -28.42 -14.73 7.66
CA GLU A 315 -28.88 -13.94 6.53
C GLU A 315 -28.28 -14.51 5.24
N ARG A 316 -29.14 -14.70 4.25
CA ARG A 316 -28.75 -15.26 2.96
C ARG A 316 -27.73 -14.38 2.25
N ALA A 317 -27.93 -13.06 2.22
CA ALA A 317 -27.00 -12.12 1.61
C ALA A 317 -25.59 -12.20 2.21
N ILE A 318 -25.46 -12.38 3.53
CA ILE A 318 -24.15 -12.56 4.16
C ILE A 318 -23.50 -13.87 3.70
N SER A 319 -24.29 -14.94 3.68
CA SER A 319 -23.84 -16.30 3.40
C SER A 319 -23.30 -16.49 1.99
N GLU A 320 -23.99 -15.91 1.00
CA GLU A 320 -23.60 -15.98 -0.41
C GLU A 320 -22.27 -15.23 -0.66
N ASN A 321 -22.04 -14.12 0.04
CA ASN A 321 -20.85 -13.29 -0.19
C ASN A 321 -19.58 -13.80 0.53
N ILE A 322 -19.68 -14.72 1.49
CA ILE A 322 -18.50 -15.31 2.18
C ILE A 322 -17.60 -16.01 1.17
N ILE A 323 -18.16 -16.87 0.31
CA ILE A 323 -17.38 -17.63 -0.68
C ILE A 323 -16.79 -16.68 -1.73
N LEU A 324 -17.59 -15.72 -2.21
CA LEU A 324 -17.13 -14.68 -3.14
C LEU A 324 -15.90 -13.95 -2.60
N THR A 325 -15.99 -13.39 -1.39
CA THR A 325 -14.89 -12.62 -0.79
C THR A 325 -13.64 -13.48 -0.55
N ALA A 326 -13.79 -14.73 -0.13
CA ALA A 326 -12.69 -15.66 0.05
C ALA A 326 -11.97 -15.99 -1.27
N LEU A 327 -12.72 -16.30 -2.33
CA LEU A 327 -12.16 -16.63 -3.64
C LEU A 327 -11.49 -15.41 -4.31
N VAL A 328 -12.07 -14.21 -4.16
CA VAL A 328 -11.43 -12.98 -4.67
C VAL A 328 -10.12 -12.70 -3.93
N ALA A 329 -10.09 -12.83 -2.60
CA ALA A 329 -8.84 -12.71 -1.84
C ALA A 329 -7.79 -13.74 -2.32
N ALA A 330 -8.20 -15.00 -2.49
CA ALA A 330 -7.31 -16.05 -3.00
C ALA A 330 -6.76 -15.72 -4.40
N SER A 331 -7.57 -15.12 -5.28
CA SER A 331 -7.13 -14.74 -6.63
C SER A 331 -6.02 -13.69 -6.66
N GLY A 332 -5.92 -12.84 -5.62
CA GLY A 332 -4.83 -11.88 -5.47
C GLY A 332 -3.56 -12.48 -4.85
N ILE A 333 -3.67 -13.60 -4.12
CA ILE A 333 -2.57 -14.18 -3.33
C ILE A 333 -1.95 -15.40 -4.03
N VAL A 334 -2.77 -16.35 -4.49
CA VAL A 334 -2.32 -17.64 -5.02
C VAL A 334 -1.41 -17.51 -6.25
N PRO A 335 -1.67 -16.61 -7.23
CA PRO A 335 -0.76 -16.46 -8.37
C PRO A 335 0.65 -16.01 -7.97
N MET A 336 0.80 -15.30 -6.83
CA MET A 336 2.11 -14.82 -6.37
C MET A 336 2.99 -15.95 -5.82
N LEU A 337 2.41 -17.10 -5.48
CA LEU A 337 3.14 -18.27 -5.00
C LEU A 337 4.06 -18.86 -6.07
N VAL A 338 3.88 -18.50 -7.35
CA VAL A 338 4.78 -18.91 -8.43
C VAL A 338 6.18 -18.31 -8.27
N SER A 339 6.32 -17.13 -7.64
CA SER A 339 7.61 -16.47 -7.43
C SER A 339 8.13 -16.69 -6.01
N ILE A 340 9.46 -16.75 -5.87
CA ILE A 340 10.16 -16.70 -4.57
C ILE A 340 10.49 -15.28 -4.12
N LYS A 341 10.22 -14.26 -4.96
CA LYS A 341 10.30 -12.85 -4.57
C LYS A 341 9.01 -12.51 -3.82
N GLN A 342 9.04 -12.65 -2.50
CA GLN A 342 7.85 -12.55 -1.66
C GLN A 342 8.13 -11.63 -0.47
N TYR A 343 7.44 -10.48 -0.42
CA TYR A 343 7.51 -9.54 0.68
C TYR A 343 6.12 -9.33 1.31
N PRO A 344 6.02 -9.10 2.63
CA PRO A 344 4.72 -8.99 3.32
C PRO A 344 3.73 -8.02 2.66
N HIS A 345 4.23 -6.87 2.20
CA HIS A 345 3.42 -5.84 1.57
C HIS A 345 2.79 -6.24 0.23
N TYR A 346 3.23 -7.33 -0.39
CA TYR A 346 2.63 -7.87 -1.60
C TYR A 346 1.21 -8.41 -1.38
N LEU A 347 0.84 -8.72 -0.14
CA LEU A 347 -0.52 -9.12 0.21
C LEU A 347 -1.51 -7.96 0.14
N LEU A 348 -1.05 -6.71 0.28
CA LEU A 348 -1.89 -5.52 0.49
C LEU A 348 -3.06 -5.37 -0.49
N PRO A 349 -2.92 -5.64 -1.81
CA PRO A 349 -4.02 -5.54 -2.77
C PRO A 349 -5.17 -6.52 -2.52
N ALA A 350 -4.91 -7.66 -1.87
CA ALA A 350 -5.91 -8.69 -1.56
C ALA A 350 -6.55 -8.51 -0.18
N LEU A 351 -5.88 -7.82 0.75
CA LEU A 351 -6.33 -7.65 2.14
C LEU A 351 -7.72 -7.01 2.31
N PRO A 352 -8.21 -6.09 1.45
CA PRO A 352 -9.59 -5.61 1.55
C PRO A 352 -10.63 -6.75 1.47
N PHE A 353 -10.41 -7.73 0.60
CA PHE A 353 -11.32 -8.87 0.47
C PHE A 353 -11.17 -9.87 1.61
N VAL A 354 -9.97 -10.01 2.18
CA VAL A 354 -9.76 -10.74 3.44
C VAL A 354 -10.53 -10.08 4.58
N ALA A 355 -10.46 -8.75 4.69
CA ALA A 355 -11.18 -8.00 5.71
C ALA A 355 -12.70 -8.07 5.55
N LEU A 356 -13.21 -8.00 4.31
CA LEU A 356 -14.62 -8.20 4.00
C LEU A 356 -15.09 -9.61 4.41
N LEU A 357 -14.28 -10.64 4.14
CA LEU A 357 -14.56 -12.02 4.57
C LEU A 357 -14.73 -12.11 6.09
N PHE A 358 -13.77 -11.59 6.85
CA PHE A 358 -13.86 -11.58 8.32
C PHE A 358 -15.05 -10.75 8.82
N ALA A 359 -15.31 -9.60 8.23
CA ALA A 359 -16.47 -8.80 8.58
C ALA A 359 -17.80 -9.56 8.35
N LEU A 360 -17.94 -10.29 7.24
CA LEU A 360 -19.11 -11.12 6.96
C LEU A 360 -19.28 -12.26 7.97
N LEU A 361 -18.19 -12.90 8.38
CA LEU A 361 -18.21 -13.96 9.41
C LEU A 361 -18.61 -13.43 10.80
N LEU A 362 -18.27 -12.18 11.09
CA LEU A 362 -18.44 -11.59 12.42
C LEU A 362 -19.74 -10.79 12.59
N VAL A 363 -20.25 -10.15 11.54
CA VAL A 363 -21.25 -9.08 11.65
C VAL A 363 -22.53 -9.48 12.38
N GLN A 364 -23.08 -10.68 12.14
CA GLN A 364 -24.32 -11.10 12.77
C GLN A 364 -24.18 -11.28 14.29
N ARG A 365 -23.01 -11.78 14.74
CA ARG A 365 -22.68 -11.98 16.15
C ARG A 365 -22.38 -10.64 16.83
N ILE A 366 -21.63 -9.77 16.16
CA ILE A 366 -21.35 -8.42 16.67
C ILE A 366 -22.65 -7.64 16.84
N ALA A 367 -23.54 -7.66 15.85
CA ALA A 367 -24.84 -7.01 15.94
C ALA A 367 -25.70 -7.57 17.07
N PHE A 368 -25.69 -8.90 17.26
CA PHE A 368 -26.39 -9.54 18.38
C PHE A 368 -25.88 -9.04 19.74
N ILE A 369 -24.55 -8.96 19.93
CA ILE A 369 -23.95 -8.44 21.17
C ILE A 369 -24.28 -6.96 21.37
N MET A 370 -24.18 -6.13 20.32
CA MET A 370 -24.52 -4.71 20.38
C MET A 370 -25.99 -4.48 20.77
N ALA A 371 -26.89 -5.37 20.35
CA ALA A 371 -28.29 -5.33 20.75
C ALA A 371 -28.54 -5.89 22.16
N PHE A 372 -27.90 -6.99 22.53
CA PHE A 372 -28.11 -7.71 23.79
C PHE A 372 -27.41 -7.05 24.99
N LYS A 373 -26.19 -6.52 24.80
CA LYS A 373 -25.36 -5.87 25.83
C LYS A 373 -25.01 -4.44 25.43
N ARG A 374 -26.02 -3.67 25.03
CA ARG A 374 -25.88 -2.30 24.51
C ARG A 374 -25.01 -1.39 25.37
N GLN A 375 -25.33 -1.22 26.67
CA GLN A 375 -24.57 -0.33 27.55
C GLN A 375 -23.10 -0.73 27.66
N LEU A 376 -22.81 -2.03 27.83
CA LEU A 376 -21.45 -2.54 27.90
C LEU A 376 -20.69 -2.28 26.59
N THR A 377 -21.32 -2.46 25.43
CA THR A 377 -20.67 -2.19 24.14
C THR A 377 -20.37 -0.70 23.93
N ILE A 378 -21.25 0.19 24.40
CA ILE A 378 -21.02 1.64 24.37
C ILE A 378 -19.82 1.98 25.26
N ILE A 379 -19.80 1.48 26.51
CA ILE A 379 -18.69 1.70 27.44
C ILE A 379 -17.38 1.17 26.84
N ALA A 380 -17.38 -0.05 26.29
CA ALA A 380 -16.19 -0.66 25.70
C ALA A 380 -15.64 0.14 24.51
N LEU A 381 -16.51 0.59 23.60
CA LEU A 381 -16.09 1.41 22.45
C LEU A 381 -15.60 2.80 22.87
N SER A 382 -16.23 3.42 23.88
CA SER A 382 -15.78 4.71 24.43
C SER A 382 -14.42 4.59 25.10
N ILE A 383 -14.22 3.58 25.96
CA ILE A 383 -12.92 3.30 26.58
C ILE A 383 -11.88 2.98 25.51
N GLY A 384 -12.22 2.14 24.53
CA GLY A 384 -11.35 1.82 23.40
C GLY A 384 -10.93 3.06 22.63
N THR A 385 -11.85 4.00 22.39
CA THR A 385 -11.57 5.29 21.73
C THR A 385 -10.57 6.11 22.55
N LEU A 386 -10.78 6.23 23.85
CA LEU A 386 -9.85 6.94 24.75
C LEU A 386 -8.45 6.29 24.77
N VAL A 387 -8.38 4.96 24.80
CA VAL A 387 -7.12 4.21 24.73
C VAL A 387 -6.40 4.46 23.40
N CYS A 388 -7.12 4.49 22.28
CA CYS A 388 -6.54 4.79 20.96
C CYS A 388 -5.92 6.20 20.95
N TRP A 389 -6.61 7.20 21.49
CA TRP A 389 -6.09 8.56 21.59
C TRP A 389 -4.91 8.67 22.55
N GLY A 390 -4.96 8.00 23.70
CA GLY A 390 -3.82 7.92 24.62
C GLY A 390 -2.58 7.29 23.98
N ALA A 391 -2.76 6.21 23.20
CA ALA A 391 -1.68 5.57 22.45
C ALA A 391 -1.12 6.47 21.34
N THR A 392 -2.00 7.21 20.65
CA THR A 392 -1.62 8.17 19.61
C THR A 392 -0.80 9.31 20.20
N PHE A 393 -1.28 9.91 21.29
CA PHE A 393 -0.58 10.99 22.00
C PHE A 393 0.79 10.53 22.51
N ARG A 394 0.84 9.36 23.16
CA ARG A 394 2.12 8.78 23.60
C ARG A 394 3.09 8.64 22.44
N LYS A 395 2.66 8.05 21.31
CA LYS A 395 3.53 7.91 20.13
C LYS A 395 4.02 9.25 19.61
N LEU A 396 3.15 10.26 19.48
CA LEU A 396 3.52 11.60 19.03
C LEU A 396 4.57 12.25 19.95
N THR A 397 4.49 12.04 21.26
CA THR A 397 5.46 12.60 22.22
C THR A 397 6.78 11.84 22.29
N THR A 398 6.85 10.61 21.76
CA THR A 398 8.04 9.74 21.87
C THR A 398 8.65 9.41 20.51
N ILE A 399 8.39 10.21 19.47
CA ILE A 399 8.96 9.99 18.14
C ILE A 399 10.48 10.25 18.21
N PRO A 400 11.34 9.24 18.00
CA PRO A 400 12.77 9.48 17.92
C PRO A 400 13.10 10.20 16.59
N PRO A 401 14.08 11.12 16.58
CA PRO A 401 14.55 11.72 15.34
C PRO A 401 15.24 10.66 14.47
N ASP A 402 14.96 10.69 13.17
CA ASP A 402 15.65 9.84 12.20
C ASP A 402 17.06 10.38 11.91
N VAL A 403 18.08 9.55 12.09
CA VAL A 403 19.48 9.93 11.94
C VAL A 403 19.77 10.40 10.51
N HIS A 404 19.22 9.73 9.50
CA HIS A 404 19.52 10.01 8.10
C HIS A 404 18.81 11.27 7.61
N SER A 405 17.56 11.48 8.00
CA SER A 405 16.83 12.73 7.80
C SER A 405 17.55 13.91 8.47
N ALA A 406 17.94 13.76 9.74
CA ALA A 406 18.65 14.82 10.47
C ALA A 406 19.97 15.19 9.78
N ASN A 407 20.76 14.18 9.37
CA ASN A 407 22.00 14.39 8.64
C ASN A 407 21.76 15.08 7.28
N ALA A 408 20.75 14.64 6.51
CA ALA A 408 20.42 15.27 5.23
C ALA A 408 20.01 16.75 5.40
N LYS A 409 19.24 17.06 6.44
CA LYS A 409 18.87 18.45 6.80
C LYS A 409 20.08 19.28 7.23
N GLN A 410 21.02 18.70 7.97
CA GLN A 410 22.26 19.39 8.37
C GLN A 410 23.14 19.69 7.15
N LEU A 411 23.30 18.72 6.24
CA LEU A 411 24.10 18.87 5.02
C LEU A 411 23.63 19.99 4.10
N ARG A 412 22.35 20.36 4.16
CA ARG A 412 21.79 21.51 3.42
C ARG A 412 22.53 22.82 3.66
N THR A 413 23.16 22.96 4.82
CA THR A 413 23.93 24.17 5.19
C THR A 413 25.41 24.11 4.79
N LEU A 414 25.91 22.93 4.42
CA LEU A 414 27.35 22.67 4.24
C LEU A 414 27.71 22.33 2.79
N VAL A 415 26.79 21.71 2.07
CA VAL A 415 26.99 21.18 0.71
C VAL A 415 26.03 21.90 -0.25
N PRO A 416 26.46 22.25 -1.48
CA PRO A 416 25.55 22.76 -2.50
C PRO A 416 24.39 21.79 -2.78
N SER A 417 23.20 22.32 -3.06
CA SER A 417 22.05 21.50 -3.45
C SER A 417 22.32 20.79 -4.77
N ALA A 418 21.76 19.58 -4.93
CA ALA A 418 21.92 18.72 -6.11
C ALA A 418 23.38 18.32 -6.43
N ALA A 419 24.29 18.46 -5.46
CA ALA A 419 25.68 18.03 -5.63
C ALA A 419 25.82 16.50 -5.61
N MET A 420 26.87 16.03 -6.27
CA MET A 420 27.39 14.67 -6.08
C MET A 420 28.43 14.71 -4.95
N ILE A 421 28.24 13.89 -3.92
CA ILE A 421 29.20 13.74 -2.82
C ILE A 421 29.77 12.32 -2.78
N GLY A 422 30.99 12.20 -2.30
CA GLY A 422 31.62 10.92 -2.02
C GLY A 422 30.91 10.20 -0.88
N ILE A 423 30.96 8.87 -0.88
CA ILE A 423 30.51 8.04 0.23
C ILE A 423 31.38 6.78 0.31
N CYS A 424 31.71 6.37 1.52
CA CYS A 424 32.47 5.14 1.74
C CYS A 424 31.73 3.90 1.20
N HIS A 425 32.49 2.92 0.71
CA HIS A 425 31.95 1.78 -0.03
C HIS A 425 30.87 1.00 0.75
N ASP A 426 31.10 0.75 2.04
CA ASP A 426 30.16 0.00 2.90
C ASP A 426 28.86 0.78 3.16
N LEU A 427 28.95 2.11 3.18
CA LEU A 427 27.79 2.99 3.35
C LEU A 427 27.00 3.15 2.05
N PHE A 428 27.64 2.99 0.88
CA PHE A 428 26.96 3.12 -0.41
C PHE A 428 25.81 2.12 -0.58
N GLN A 429 25.88 0.95 0.06
CA GLN A 429 24.82 -0.06 -0.02
C GLN A 429 23.61 0.24 0.88
N ARG A 430 23.68 1.28 1.72
CA ARG A 430 22.61 1.68 2.65
C ARG A 430 21.59 2.57 1.96
N ALA A 431 20.50 1.96 1.53
CA ALA A 431 19.47 2.61 0.73
C ALA A 431 18.76 3.79 1.44
N ASP A 432 18.67 3.75 2.77
CA ASP A 432 18.12 4.81 3.62
C ASP A 432 18.95 6.10 3.56
N ILE A 433 20.28 6.01 3.41
CA ILE A 433 21.15 7.18 3.18
C ILE A 433 20.78 7.83 1.86
N HIS A 434 20.82 7.06 0.76
CA HIS A 434 20.47 7.54 -0.59
C HIS A 434 19.10 8.20 -0.61
N ALA A 435 18.10 7.51 -0.06
CA ALA A 435 16.72 7.97 -0.09
C ALA A 435 16.54 9.28 0.68
N ASN A 436 17.05 9.39 1.92
CA ASN A 436 16.90 10.62 2.71
C ASN A 436 17.73 11.79 2.16
N PHE A 437 18.95 11.53 1.68
CA PHE A 437 19.82 12.58 1.14
C PHE A 437 19.23 13.15 -0.16
N GLN A 438 18.62 12.29 -0.96
CA GLN A 438 17.87 12.72 -2.13
C GLN A 438 16.61 13.51 -1.67
N ARG A 439 15.77 12.94 -0.79
CA ARG A 439 14.53 13.58 -0.30
C ARG A 439 14.71 14.99 0.26
N TYR A 440 15.75 15.25 1.04
CA TYR A 440 15.88 16.54 1.74
C TYR A 440 16.88 17.52 1.09
N HIS A 441 17.79 17.07 0.22
CA HIS A 441 18.83 17.95 -0.32
C HIS A 441 19.31 17.64 -1.75
N HIS A 442 18.55 16.85 -2.51
CA HIS A 442 18.82 16.56 -3.92
C HIS A 442 20.13 15.82 -4.21
N LEU A 443 20.80 15.30 -3.18
CA LEU A 443 22.16 14.80 -3.32
C LEU A 443 22.23 13.46 -4.07
N SER A 444 23.28 13.30 -4.87
CA SER A 444 23.69 12.01 -5.43
C SER A 444 24.97 11.52 -4.74
N LEU A 445 25.14 10.21 -4.63
CA LEU A 445 26.25 9.62 -3.87
C LEU A 445 27.20 8.84 -4.77
N SER A 446 28.51 8.93 -4.58
CA SER A 446 29.48 8.20 -5.41
C SER A 446 30.56 7.55 -4.55
N THR A 447 31.02 6.37 -4.94
CA THR A 447 32.16 5.71 -4.27
C THR A 447 33.51 6.30 -4.69
N GLY A 448 33.55 7.23 -5.64
CA GLY A 448 34.76 7.91 -6.10
C GLY A 448 35.23 9.02 -5.15
N THR A 449 35.58 8.64 -3.91
CA THR A 449 35.88 9.57 -2.80
C THR A 449 37.04 10.52 -3.07
N ASP A 450 38.02 10.12 -3.88
CA ASP A 450 39.27 10.89 -4.08
C ASP A 450 39.10 12.10 -5.00
N SER A 451 37.98 12.14 -5.74
CA SER A 451 37.70 13.17 -6.74
C SER A 451 36.66 14.19 -6.28
N LEU A 452 36.12 14.04 -5.07
CA LEU A 452 34.96 14.77 -4.59
C LEU A 452 35.28 15.55 -3.33
N LYS A 453 35.04 16.86 -3.39
CA LYS A 453 35.27 17.80 -2.28
C LYS A 453 34.57 17.40 -0.98
N TYR A 454 33.39 16.80 -1.06
CA TYR A 454 32.57 16.43 0.09
C TYR A 454 32.43 14.92 0.12
N VAL A 455 32.74 14.29 1.26
CA VAL A 455 32.65 12.84 1.42
C VAL A 455 31.91 12.48 2.71
N LEU A 456 30.89 11.64 2.62
CA LEU A 456 30.22 11.03 3.77
C LEU A 456 31.01 9.80 4.24
N ALA A 457 31.45 9.85 5.50
CA ALA A 457 32.22 8.80 6.15
C ALA A 457 31.55 8.32 7.46
N ASP A 458 31.93 7.14 7.92
CA ASP A 458 31.72 6.66 9.27
C ASP A 458 33.07 6.46 9.97
N SER A 459 33.07 6.04 11.24
CA SER A 459 34.29 5.79 12.00
C SER A 459 35.22 4.74 11.38
N ALA A 460 34.69 3.83 10.55
CA ALA A 460 35.49 2.76 9.95
C ALA A 460 36.31 3.27 8.77
N CYS A 461 35.75 4.14 7.93
CA CYS A 461 36.46 4.70 6.79
C CYS A 461 37.11 6.07 7.04
N LEU A 462 36.76 6.77 8.13
CA LEU A 462 37.37 8.06 8.48
C LEU A 462 38.92 8.07 8.48
N PRO A 463 39.62 7.03 8.96
CA PRO A 463 41.09 7.00 8.94
C PRO A 463 41.74 7.02 7.54
N GLN A 464 40.96 6.88 6.47
CA GLN A 464 41.45 6.92 5.09
C GLN A 464 41.70 8.35 4.58
N PHE A 465 41.17 9.36 5.27
CA PHE A 465 41.26 10.78 4.87
C PHE A 465 42.38 11.51 5.64
N ASP A 466 42.87 12.62 5.10
CA ASP A 466 43.90 13.41 5.76
C ASP A 466 43.29 14.23 6.91
N MET A 467 43.30 13.65 8.10
CA MET A 467 42.77 14.26 9.32
C MET A 467 43.41 15.61 9.70
N LYS A 468 44.56 15.97 9.10
CA LYS A 468 45.24 17.25 9.36
C LYS A 468 44.94 18.30 8.29
N GLY A 469 44.78 17.88 7.03
CA GLY A 469 44.48 18.74 5.89
C GLY A 469 42.98 18.98 5.69
N ASP A 470 42.14 17.97 5.93
CA ASP A 470 40.71 18.00 5.65
C ASP A 470 39.90 18.56 6.83
N SER A 471 38.79 19.24 6.51
CA SER A 471 37.85 19.72 7.53
C SER A 471 36.78 18.67 7.80
N ILE A 472 36.60 18.29 9.07
CA ILE A 472 35.68 17.22 9.47
C ILE A 472 34.52 17.82 10.25
N VAL A 473 33.30 17.55 9.80
CA VAL A 473 32.07 17.94 10.48
C VAL A 473 31.37 16.70 11.01
N THR A 474 31.14 16.65 12.32
CA THR A 474 30.39 15.56 12.96
C THR A 474 28.91 15.64 12.60
N LEU A 475 28.35 14.52 12.17
CA LEU A 475 26.93 14.32 11.91
C LEU A 475 26.34 13.40 12.98
N HIS A 476 25.01 13.27 13.03
CA HIS A 476 24.34 12.39 13.98
C HIS A 476 24.66 10.92 13.70
N GLY A 477 24.64 10.08 14.73
CA GLY A 477 24.75 8.62 14.59
C GLY A 477 26.12 8.07 14.21
N GLY A 478 27.20 8.84 14.45
CA GLY A 478 28.57 8.40 14.16
C GLY A 478 28.99 8.55 12.70
N TYR A 479 28.25 9.37 11.94
CA TYR A 479 28.64 9.78 10.59
C TYR A 479 29.45 11.09 10.62
N PHE A 480 30.23 11.31 9.58
CA PHE A 480 31.09 12.48 9.41
C PHE A 480 30.98 12.98 7.98
N LEU A 481 31.00 14.31 7.81
CA LEU A 481 31.25 14.93 6.52
C LEU A 481 32.71 15.36 6.48
N VAL A 482 33.49 14.74 5.59
CA VAL A 482 34.85 15.16 5.28
C VAL A 482 34.79 16.16 4.14
N ILE A 483 35.39 17.33 4.34
CA ILE A 483 35.55 18.38 3.34
C ILE A 483 37.02 18.40 2.95
N GLN A 484 37.32 17.85 1.77
CA GLN A 484 38.68 17.75 1.25
C GLN A 484 39.18 19.13 0.85
N ASN A 485 40.32 19.53 1.40
CA ASN A 485 40.99 20.77 1.03
C ASN A 485 42.04 20.46 -0.06
N PRO A 486 42.06 21.22 -1.17
CA PRO A 486 42.97 20.99 -2.28
C PRO A 486 44.44 21.28 -1.96
#